data_AF-A0A7C5WP58-F1
#
_entry.id   AF-A0A7C5WP58-F1
#
_cell.length_a   1.000
_cell.length_b   1.000
_cell.length_c   1.000
_cell.angle_alpha   90.00
_cell.angle_beta   90.00
_cell.angle_gamma   90.00
#
_symmetry.space_group_name_H-M   'P 1'
#
loop_
_entity.id
_entity.type
_entity.pdbx_description
1 polymer ?
#
loop_
_entity_poly.entity_id
_entity_poly.type
_entity_poly.pdbx_seq_one_letter_code
_entity_poly.pdbx_strand_id
1 'polypeptide(L)'
;KSISEGYDIIVLDSISVLLEPVIGSSEKRSWLLNYFYQLPVLLNGLLILVAELPFGEEKLGLGSIEFIVDAMIILKHRVEDGFLTRIIEVRKARGAPIHIAETFFSITEDLGISVFTPPVLAELPVEGGEVKLVCKYLKETAGHYHRGFIINIFYPPGPGIGLEVFLGILALAIINNMKALVISYTHPSLIIRENIKNRLVMSGLSSEKAERVLEKYMIITALNPHAHSLTQLVARELAIIEQVKPDIVVFYGVHLARDHITGLTTYLKELFNEIMYLKSKRLIDIRIGCCLDEYSCNVETTLADVTYKFEKVFREDGSIDTRIYVYRRFKEPRVFMGNYVNECVKEWIEVIREYAEKL
;
A
#
# COMPACT_ATOMS: atom_id res chain seq x y z
N LYS A 1 -10.71 -5.86 45.47
CA LYS A 1 -11.57 -6.65 44.57
C LYS A 1 -10.79 -7.15 43.35
N SER A 2 -10.09 -6.29 42.63
CA SER A 2 -9.28 -6.69 41.46
C SER A 2 -8.17 -7.70 41.77
N ILE A 3 -7.40 -7.50 42.84
CA ILE A 3 -6.35 -8.46 43.27
C ILE A 3 -6.94 -9.82 43.70
N SER A 4 -8.15 -9.83 44.26
CA SER A 4 -8.81 -11.05 44.73
C SER A 4 -9.54 -11.83 43.63
N GLU A 5 -9.78 -11.20 42.49
CA GLU A 5 -10.51 -11.80 41.35
C GLU A 5 -9.57 -12.32 40.25
N GLY A 6 -8.25 -12.07 40.36
CA GLY A 6 -7.23 -12.68 39.50
C GLY A 6 -7.10 -12.08 38.10
N TYR A 7 -7.36 -10.78 37.93
CA TYR A 7 -7.22 -10.13 36.61
C TYR A 7 -5.75 -9.87 36.23
N ASP A 8 -5.38 -10.27 35.01
CA ASP A 8 -4.05 -10.01 34.43
C ASP A 8 -3.91 -8.59 33.87
N ILE A 9 -5.02 -7.93 33.52
CA ILE A 9 -5.05 -6.59 32.91
C ILE A 9 -6.10 -5.73 33.62
N ILE A 10 -5.69 -4.53 34.05
CA ILE A 10 -6.58 -3.52 34.61
C ILE A 10 -6.52 -2.27 33.75
N VAL A 11 -7.68 -1.78 33.32
CA VAL A 11 -7.83 -0.52 32.60
C VAL A 11 -8.53 0.48 33.51
N LEU A 12 -7.94 1.67 33.67
CA LEU A 12 -8.51 2.77 34.42
C LEU A 12 -8.79 3.95 33.47
N ASP A 13 -10.07 4.18 33.21
CA ASP A 13 -10.55 5.18 32.25
C ASP A 13 -11.55 6.15 32.91
N SER A 14 -11.20 7.42 33.20
CA SER A 14 -9.90 8.10 33.03
C SER A 14 -9.20 8.39 34.37
N ILE A 15 -7.86 8.33 34.39
CA ILE A 15 -7.04 8.70 35.55
C ILE A 15 -7.10 10.22 35.81
N SER A 16 -7.46 11.00 34.80
CA SER A 16 -7.60 12.46 34.90
C SER A 16 -8.55 12.85 36.04
N VAL A 17 -9.68 12.17 36.17
CA VAL A 17 -10.68 12.41 37.22
C VAL A 17 -10.11 12.19 38.64
N LEU A 18 -9.20 11.22 38.79
CA LEU A 18 -8.56 10.92 40.07
C LEU A 18 -7.44 11.90 40.41
N LEU A 19 -6.80 12.47 39.39
CA LEU A 19 -5.69 13.38 39.56
C LEU A 19 -6.13 14.84 39.74
N GLU A 20 -7.26 15.24 39.19
CA GLU A 20 -7.79 16.60 39.25
C GLU A 20 -7.87 17.17 40.69
N PRO A 21 -8.40 16.44 41.70
CA PRO A 21 -8.50 16.97 43.07
C PRO A 21 -7.13 17.14 43.77
N VAL A 22 -6.08 16.47 43.27
CA VAL A 22 -4.74 16.50 43.86
C VAL A 22 -3.76 17.37 43.07
N ILE A 23 -4.20 18.09 42.04
CA ILE A 23 -3.35 18.99 41.25
C ILE A 23 -2.70 20.05 42.16
N GLY A 24 -3.40 20.60 43.15
CA GLY A 24 -2.84 21.63 44.03
C GLY A 24 -1.81 21.14 45.08
N SER A 25 -1.60 19.82 45.23
CA SER A 25 -0.74 19.24 46.27
C SER A 25 0.23 18.22 45.70
N SER A 26 1.51 18.60 45.63
CA SER A 26 2.59 17.72 45.13
C SER A 26 2.70 16.42 45.94
N GLU A 27 2.48 16.47 47.25
CA GLU A 27 2.53 15.31 48.14
C GLU A 27 1.41 14.31 47.86
N LYS A 28 0.15 14.77 47.81
CA LYS A 28 -1.01 13.91 47.51
C LYS A 28 -0.90 13.31 46.11
N ARG A 29 -0.43 14.10 45.14
CA ARG A 29 -0.16 13.64 43.79
C ARG A 29 0.92 12.55 43.78
N SER A 30 2.04 12.76 44.47
CA SER A 30 3.14 11.78 44.52
C SER A 30 2.71 10.46 45.16
N TRP A 31 1.90 10.52 46.23
CA TRP A 31 1.34 9.34 46.86
C TRP A 31 0.46 8.54 45.89
N LEU A 32 -0.44 9.22 45.18
CA LEU A 32 -1.34 8.58 44.22
C LEU A 32 -0.58 7.96 43.03
N LEU A 33 0.46 8.64 42.54
CA LEU A 33 1.31 8.13 41.46
C LEU A 33 2.12 6.91 41.90
N ASN A 34 2.67 6.93 43.12
CA ASN A 34 3.36 5.76 43.68
C ASN A 34 2.43 4.56 43.86
N TYR A 35 1.17 4.80 44.25
CA TYR A 35 0.16 3.74 44.31
C TYR A 35 -0.01 3.06 42.94
N PHE A 36 -0.20 3.85 41.87
CA PHE A 36 -0.35 3.29 40.52
C PHE A 36 0.92 2.62 39.98
N TYR A 37 2.11 3.10 40.37
CA TYR A 37 3.36 2.45 40.00
C TYR A 37 3.53 1.06 40.64
N GLN A 38 3.12 0.90 41.90
CA GLN A 38 3.25 -0.38 42.62
C GLN A 38 2.16 -1.39 42.25
N LEU A 39 1.00 -0.92 41.80
CA LEU A 39 -0.16 -1.76 41.48
C LEU A 39 0.14 -2.89 40.47
N PRO A 40 0.77 -2.65 39.30
CA PRO A 40 1.11 -3.74 38.37
C PRO A 40 2.13 -4.73 38.94
N VAL A 41 3.05 -4.28 39.81
CA VAL A 41 4.03 -5.14 40.50
C VAL A 41 3.32 -6.09 41.46
N LEU A 42 2.35 -5.57 42.23
CA LEU A 42 1.56 -6.37 43.17
C LEU A 42 0.62 -7.36 42.49
N LEU A 43 0.09 -6.99 41.32
CA LEU A 43 -0.80 -7.83 40.51
C LEU A 43 -0.04 -8.85 39.67
N ASN A 44 1.26 -8.65 39.44
CA ASN A 44 2.02 -9.33 38.39
C ASN A 44 1.29 -9.27 37.03
N GLY A 45 0.78 -8.07 36.69
CA GLY A 45 -0.10 -7.85 35.53
C GLY A 45 0.13 -6.49 34.87
N LEU A 46 -0.70 -6.17 33.88
CA LEU A 46 -0.64 -4.92 33.12
C LEU A 46 -1.65 -3.90 33.63
N LEU A 47 -1.19 -2.68 33.91
CA LEU A 47 -2.04 -1.54 34.23
C LEU A 47 -2.05 -0.55 33.06
N ILE A 48 -3.24 -0.28 32.52
CA ILE A 48 -3.47 0.73 31.48
C ILE A 48 -4.18 1.91 32.11
N LEU A 49 -3.57 3.09 32.02
CA LEU A 49 -4.11 4.34 32.53
C LEU A 49 -4.50 5.22 31.34
N VAL A 50 -5.78 5.54 31.22
CA VAL A 50 -6.28 6.45 30.18
C VAL A 50 -6.31 7.86 30.75
N ALA A 51 -5.64 8.80 30.09
CA ALA A 51 -5.60 10.19 30.49
C ALA A 51 -6.09 11.08 29.34
N GLU A 52 -6.87 12.09 29.70
CA GLU A 52 -7.34 13.12 28.76
C GLU A 52 -6.23 14.15 28.52
N LEU A 53 -5.91 14.39 27.25
CA LEU A 53 -5.03 15.46 26.81
C LEU A 53 -5.89 16.59 26.24
N PRO A 54 -5.88 17.81 26.85
CA PRO A 54 -6.69 18.91 26.35
C PRO A 54 -6.37 19.26 24.90
N PHE A 55 -7.39 19.72 24.16
CA PHE A 55 -7.24 20.04 22.74
C PHE A 55 -6.17 21.12 22.52
N GLY A 56 -5.20 20.84 21.64
CA GLY A 56 -4.11 21.76 21.32
C GLY A 56 -2.91 21.69 22.28
N GLU A 57 -2.97 20.87 23.32
CA GLU A 57 -1.82 20.64 24.21
C GLU A 57 -0.95 19.49 23.71
N GLU A 58 0.38 19.66 23.76
CA GLU A 58 1.34 18.59 23.44
C GLU A 58 1.80 17.82 24.68
N LYS A 59 1.44 18.29 25.87
CA LYS A 59 1.90 17.74 27.16
C LYS A 59 0.73 17.60 28.09
N LEU A 60 0.68 16.50 28.83
CA LEU A 60 -0.21 16.39 29.97
C LEU A 60 0.28 17.39 31.04
N GLY A 61 -0.55 18.38 31.38
CA GLY A 61 -0.29 19.33 32.48
C GLY A 61 -0.14 18.68 33.87
N LEU A 62 -0.21 17.35 33.95
CA LEU A 62 -0.11 16.53 35.16
C LEU A 62 1.33 16.20 35.57
N GLY A 63 2.35 16.74 34.87
CA GLY A 63 3.75 16.96 35.31
C GLY A 63 4.53 15.80 35.94
N SER A 64 4.00 14.58 35.95
CA SER A 64 4.54 13.49 36.78
C SER A 64 4.16 12.09 36.28
N ILE A 65 3.05 11.92 35.56
CA ILE A 65 2.64 10.62 35.00
C ILE A 65 3.69 10.07 34.04
N GLU A 66 4.25 10.93 33.18
CA GLU A 66 5.27 10.57 32.19
C GLU A 66 6.51 9.91 32.80
N PHE A 67 6.80 10.18 34.07
CA PHE A 67 7.95 9.62 34.78
C PHE A 67 7.67 8.26 35.42
N ILE A 68 6.43 8.00 35.83
CA ILE A 68 6.04 6.75 36.50
C ILE A 68 5.70 5.62 35.53
N VAL A 69 5.18 5.94 34.34
CA VAL A 69 4.78 4.92 33.37
C VAL A 69 5.99 4.34 32.64
N ASP A 70 5.97 3.04 32.37
CA ASP A 70 7.00 2.38 31.57
C ASP A 70 6.79 2.58 30.07
N ALA A 71 5.53 2.65 29.64
CA ALA A 71 5.15 3.00 28.27
C ALA A 71 4.13 4.15 28.25
N MET A 72 4.23 5.03 27.25
CA MET A 72 3.29 6.12 27.05
C MET A 72 2.92 6.23 25.57
N ILE A 73 1.63 6.14 25.31
CA ILE A 73 1.02 6.23 23.98
C ILE A 73 0.11 7.46 23.97
N ILE A 74 0.28 8.34 22.98
CA ILE A 74 -0.55 9.54 22.81
C ILE A 74 -1.39 9.35 21.55
N LEU A 75 -2.71 9.49 21.70
CA LEU A 75 -3.65 9.50 20.59
C LEU A 75 -3.99 10.94 20.24
N LYS A 76 -3.52 11.42 19.09
CA LYS A 76 -3.75 12.76 18.57
C LYS A 76 -4.74 12.72 17.43
N HIS A 77 -5.39 13.84 17.19
CA HIS A 77 -6.05 14.10 15.92
C HIS A 77 -5.72 15.51 15.43
N ARG A 78 -5.67 15.67 14.12
CA ARG A 78 -5.51 16.96 13.45
C ARG A 78 -6.35 16.99 12.18
N VAL A 79 -6.60 18.18 11.66
CA VAL A 79 -7.23 18.35 10.35
C VAL A 79 -6.11 18.63 9.34
N GLU A 80 -5.97 17.75 8.35
CA GLU A 80 -5.04 17.90 7.23
C GLU A 80 -5.82 17.82 5.93
N ASP A 81 -5.67 18.81 5.06
CA ASP A 81 -6.36 18.88 3.75
C ASP A 81 -7.89 18.70 3.85
N GLY A 82 -8.48 19.13 4.97
CA GLY A 82 -9.91 18.97 5.26
C GLY A 82 -10.32 17.61 5.84
N PHE A 83 -9.38 16.67 5.99
CA PHE A 83 -9.61 15.35 6.56
C PHE A 83 -9.22 15.26 8.03
N LEU A 84 -10.01 14.52 8.81
CA LEU A 84 -9.66 14.16 10.19
C LEU A 84 -8.59 13.07 10.17
N THR A 85 -7.37 13.47 10.46
CA THR A 85 -6.21 12.57 10.56
C THR A 85 -5.99 12.20 12.02
N ARG A 86 -5.94 10.90 12.33
CA ARG A 86 -5.67 10.36 13.66
C ARG A 86 -4.28 9.76 13.71
N ILE A 87 -3.50 10.15 14.72
CA ILE A 87 -2.09 9.78 14.89
C ILE A 87 -1.92 9.12 16.24
N ILE A 88 -1.25 7.98 16.28
CA ILE A 88 -0.79 7.32 17.49
C ILE A 88 0.72 7.57 17.61
N GLU A 89 1.12 8.14 18.73
CA GLU A 89 2.52 8.42 19.07
C GLU A 89 2.95 7.49 20.20
N VAL A 90 4.08 6.79 20.01
CA VAL A 90 4.77 6.09 21.10
C VAL A 90 5.81 7.03 21.68
N ARG A 91 5.44 7.76 22.75
CA ARG A 91 6.33 8.76 23.37
C ARG A 91 7.45 8.12 24.17
N LYS A 92 7.15 6.99 24.82
CA LYS A 92 8.06 6.31 25.75
C LYS A 92 7.75 4.81 25.76
N ALA A 93 8.80 3.99 25.79
CA ALA A 93 8.75 2.56 26.01
C ALA A 93 10.06 2.12 26.67
N ARG A 94 10.07 1.94 27.99
CA ARG A 94 11.27 1.49 28.72
C ARG A 94 11.61 0.05 28.33
N GLY A 95 12.89 -0.20 28.10
CA GLY A 95 13.39 -1.53 27.73
C GLY A 95 13.17 -1.92 26.26
N ALA A 96 12.57 -1.06 25.43
CA ALA A 96 12.37 -1.31 24.00
C ALA A 96 12.80 -0.08 23.17
N PRO A 97 13.52 -0.25 22.05
CA PRO A 97 13.83 0.85 21.15
C PRO A 97 12.56 1.33 20.43
N ILE A 98 12.42 2.65 20.28
CA ILE A 98 11.33 3.27 19.51
C ILE A 98 11.90 3.66 18.15
N HIS A 99 11.57 2.89 17.11
CA HIS A 99 11.99 3.15 15.73
C HIS A 99 10.98 4.01 14.95
N ILE A 100 9.70 3.92 15.32
CA ILE A 100 8.59 4.67 14.72
C ILE A 100 7.92 5.41 15.87
N ALA A 101 8.14 6.73 15.94
CA ALA A 101 7.58 7.55 17.00
C ALA A 101 6.09 7.85 16.77
N GLU A 102 5.68 8.05 15.52
CA GLU A 102 4.30 8.39 15.14
C GLU A 102 3.83 7.55 13.95
N THR A 103 2.58 7.14 13.96
CA THR A 103 1.92 6.46 12.85
C THR A 103 0.42 6.77 12.84
N PHE A 104 -0.27 6.46 11.75
CA PHE A 104 -1.70 6.71 11.61
C PHE A 104 -2.51 5.54 12.18
N PHE A 105 -3.69 5.85 12.68
CA PHE A 105 -4.66 4.82 13.02
C PHE A 105 -6.07 5.22 12.55
N SER A 106 -6.91 4.21 12.35
CA SER A 106 -8.34 4.39 12.15
C SER A 106 -9.13 3.67 13.24
N ILE A 107 -10.37 4.10 13.45
CA ILE A 107 -11.31 3.38 14.29
C ILE A 107 -12.38 2.82 13.35
N THR A 108 -12.50 1.51 13.30
CA THR A 108 -13.44 0.79 12.43
C THR A 108 -14.43 0.01 13.30
N GLU A 109 -15.66 -0.19 12.81
CA GLU A 109 -16.72 -0.87 13.58
C GLU A 109 -16.32 -2.30 13.97
N ASP A 110 -15.59 -3.00 13.10
CA ASP A 110 -15.27 -4.43 13.28
C ASP A 110 -13.99 -4.69 14.10
N LEU A 111 -12.99 -3.80 14.01
CA LEU A 111 -11.65 -4.02 14.60
C LEU A 111 -11.34 -3.06 15.75
N GLY A 112 -12.15 -2.02 15.96
CA GLY A 112 -11.77 -0.92 16.83
C GLY A 112 -10.56 -0.17 16.24
N ILE A 113 -9.48 -0.03 17.02
CA ILE A 113 -8.26 0.69 16.59
C ILE A 113 -7.43 -0.17 15.63
N SER A 114 -7.33 0.26 14.38
CA SER A 114 -6.42 -0.29 13.37
C SER A 114 -5.24 0.65 13.16
N VAL A 115 -4.05 0.23 13.61
CA VAL A 115 -2.80 0.99 13.47
C VAL A 115 -2.12 0.65 12.15
N PHE A 116 -1.66 1.66 11.43
CA PHE A 116 -1.04 1.50 10.12
C PHE A 116 0.44 1.83 10.13
N THR A 117 1.22 0.90 10.67
CA THR A 117 2.67 1.09 10.79
C THR A 117 3.33 1.14 9.41
N PRO A 118 3.95 2.27 9.01
CA PRO A 118 4.65 2.33 7.74
C PRO A 118 5.84 1.36 7.78
N PRO A 119 6.17 0.73 6.65
CA PRO A 119 7.29 -0.17 6.62
C PRO A 119 8.60 0.61 6.74
N VAL A 120 9.41 0.26 7.74
CA VAL A 120 10.77 0.78 7.90
C VAL A 120 11.74 -0.33 7.57
N LEU A 121 12.39 -0.22 6.41
CA LEU A 121 13.43 -1.16 5.98
C LEU A 121 14.80 -0.54 6.24
N ALA A 122 15.62 -1.22 7.04
CA ALA A 122 17.01 -0.82 7.29
C ALA A 122 17.93 -1.20 6.13
N GLU A 123 17.64 -2.31 5.45
CA GLU A 123 18.42 -2.83 4.33
C GLU A 123 17.57 -2.89 3.06
N LEU A 124 18.22 -2.67 1.91
CA LEU A 124 17.56 -2.78 0.62
C LEU A 124 17.36 -4.27 0.26
N PRO A 125 16.12 -4.69 -0.04
CA PRO A 125 15.83 -6.09 -0.35
C PRO A 125 16.35 -6.51 -1.72
N VAL A 126 16.72 -7.79 -1.81
CA VAL A 126 17.11 -8.44 -3.07
C VAL A 126 15.92 -9.09 -3.77
N GLU A 127 16.02 -9.21 -5.09
CA GLU A 127 15.03 -9.89 -5.92
C GLU A 127 14.99 -11.40 -5.62
N GLY A 128 13.81 -11.99 -5.84
CA GLY A 128 13.59 -13.42 -5.72
C GLY A 128 13.89 -14.18 -7.02
N GLY A 129 13.30 -15.37 -7.14
CA GLY A 129 13.45 -16.20 -8.34
C GLY A 129 12.79 -15.60 -9.58
N GLU A 130 13.30 -15.99 -10.74
CA GLU A 130 12.76 -15.64 -12.05
C GLU A 130 11.32 -16.16 -12.22
N VAL A 131 10.48 -15.40 -12.94
CA VAL A 131 9.12 -15.78 -13.31
C VAL A 131 9.00 -15.97 -14.82
N LYS A 132 8.15 -16.92 -15.21
CA LYS A 132 7.94 -17.25 -16.62
C LYS A 132 7.12 -16.14 -17.28
N LEU A 133 7.69 -15.54 -18.32
CA LEU A 133 6.97 -14.63 -19.20
C LEU A 133 6.21 -15.41 -20.27
N VAL A 134 5.08 -14.87 -20.72
CA VAL A 134 4.34 -15.40 -21.87
C VAL A 134 4.87 -14.77 -23.16
N CYS A 135 4.66 -13.46 -23.34
CA CYS A 135 4.97 -12.75 -24.58
C CYS A 135 6.44 -12.86 -24.98
N LYS A 136 6.69 -13.34 -26.20
CA LYS A 136 8.03 -13.41 -26.82
C LYS A 136 8.71 -12.04 -26.88
N TYR A 137 8.00 -11.00 -27.32
CA TYR A 137 8.57 -9.65 -27.39
C TYR A 137 8.93 -9.11 -26.01
N LEU A 138 8.19 -9.43 -24.94
CA LEU A 138 8.62 -9.02 -23.60
C LEU A 138 9.91 -9.75 -23.16
N LYS A 139 10.05 -11.03 -23.49
CA LYS A 139 11.27 -11.81 -23.22
C LYS A 139 12.49 -11.26 -23.94
N GLU A 140 12.36 -10.93 -25.22
CA GLU A 140 13.50 -10.42 -25.98
C GLU A 140 14.00 -9.07 -25.48
N THR A 141 13.14 -8.30 -24.83
CA THR A 141 13.34 -6.87 -24.61
C THR A 141 13.63 -6.57 -23.16
N ALA A 142 12.73 -6.99 -22.28
CA ALA A 142 12.91 -6.92 -20.85
C ALA A 142 13.56 -8.19 -20.28
N GLY A 143 13.88 -9.21 -21.09
CA GLY A 143 14.57 -10.42 -20.65
C GLY A 143 13.70 -11.31 -19.77
N HIS A 144 13.86 -11.14 -18.47
CA HIS A 144 13.23 -11.96 -17.45
C HIS A 144 12.73 -11.04 -16.34
N TYR A 145 11.64 -11.45 -15.70
CA TYR A 145 11.16 -10.80 -14.48
C TYR A 145 11.51 -11.67 -13.29
N HIS A 146 11.64 -11.06 -12.11
CA HIS A 146 11.78 -11.79 -10.86
C HIS A 146 10.67 -11.39 -9.88
N ARG A 147 10.42 -12.27 -8.91
CA ARG A 147 9.68 -11.88 -7.71
C ARG A 147 10.38 -10.68 -7.05
N GLY A 148 9.63 -9.66 -6.65
CA GLY A 148 10.21 -8.40 -6.15
C GLY A 148 10.56 -7.38 -7.25
N PHE A 149 10.27 -7.66 -8.53
CA PHE A 149 10.43 -6.66 -9.59
C PHE A 149 9.44 -5.53 -9.46
N ILE A 150 9.93 -4.33 -9.77
CA ILE A 150 9.14 -3.10 -9.87
C ILE A 150 8.99 -2.77 -11.36
N ILE A 151 7.75 -2.77 -11.84
CA ILE A 151 7.43 -2.62 -13.25
C ILE A 151 6.53 -1.40 -13.42
N ASN A 152 7.04 -0.37 -14.08
CA ASN A 152 6.25 0.81 -14.45
C ASN A 152 5.70 0.67 -15.86
N ILE A 153 4.46 1.07 -16.06
CA ILE A 153 3.80 1.10 -17.36
C ILE A 153 3.13 2.46 -17.51
N PHE A 154 3.78 3.33 -18.28
CA PHE A 154 3.32 4.67 -18.56
C PHE A 154 2.63 4.76 -19.90
N TYR A 155 1.43 5.32 -19.88
CA TYR A 155 0.63 5.55 -21.07
C TYR A 155 0.43 7.05 -21.36
N PRO A 156 0.18 7.42 -22.63
CA PRO A 156 -0.32 8.75 -22.92
C PRO A 156 -1.77 8.89 -22.43
N PRO A 157 -2.24 10.09 -22.06
CA PRO A 157 -3.62 10.30 -21.64
C PRO A 157 -4.63 9.84 -22.70
N GLY A 158 -5.70 9.16 -22.27
CA GLY A 158 -6.82 8.79 -23.11
C GLY A 158 -7.72 7.70 -22.52
N PRO A 159 -8.95 7.55 -23.04
CA PRO A 159 -9.94 6.62 -22.49
C PRO A 159 -9.56 5.17 -22.75
N GLY A 160 -9.73 4.31 -21.74
CA GLY A 160 -9.58 2.85 -21.86
C GLY A 160 -8.14 2.35 -22.05
N ILE A 161 -7.13 3.21 -21.86
CA ILE A 161 -5.74 2.85 -22.10
C ILE A 161 -5.19 1.99 -20.96
N GLY A 162 -4.42 0.96 -21.33
CA GLY A 162 -3.76 0.04 -20.40
C GLY A 162 -4.63 -1.16 -20.01
N LEU A 163 -5.83 -1.29 -20.57
CA LEU A 163 -6.69 -2.46 -20.31
C LEU A 163 -6.09 -3.76 -20.84
N GLU A 164 -5.32 -3.70 -21.93
CA GLU A 164 -4.59 -4.85 -22.50
C GLU A 164 -3.56 -5.41 -21.52
N VAL A 165 -3.00 -4.57 -20.65
CA VAL A 165 -2.02 -4.98 -19.64
C VAL A 165 -2.63 -5.96 -18.64
N PHE A 166 -3.92 -5.80 -18.31
CA PHE A 166 -4.58 -6.74 -17.41
C PHE A 166 -4.63 -8.16 -17.97
N LEU A 167 -4.71 -8.32 -19.29
CA LEU A 167 -4.59 -9.65 -19.92
C LEU A 167 -3.19 -10.21 -19.74
N GLY A 168 -2.15 -9.38 -19.88
CA GLY A 168 -0.77 -9.78 -19.63
C GLY A 168 -0.52 -10.16 -18.18
N ILE A 169 -1.05 -9.40 -17.23
CA ILE A 169 -0.98 -9.70 -15.80
C ILE A 169 -1.71 -11.01 -15.49
N LEU A 170 -2.90 -11.21 -16.05
CA LEU A 170 -3.67 -12.45 -15.85
C LEU A 170 -2.93 -13.67 -16.43
N ALA A 171 -2.35 -13.55 -17.63
CA ALA A 171 -1.56 -14.61 -18.24
C ALA A 171 -0.29 -14.92 -17.42
N LEU A 172 0.38 -13.87 -16.90
CA LEU A 172 1.53 -14.01 -16.01
C LEU A 172 1.15 -14.73 -14.70
N ALA A 173 0.00 -14.38 -14.13
CA ALA A 173 -0.55 -15.01 -12.93
C ALA A 173 -0.84 -16.49 -13.18
N ILE A 174 -1.50 -16.84 -14.29
CA ILE A 174 -1.84 -18.23 -14.64
C ILE A 174 -0.58 -19.08 -14.84
N ILE A 175 0.36 -18.64 -15.68
CA ILE A 175 1.52 -19.48 -16.07
C ILE A 175 2.48 -19.74 -14.89
N ASN A 176 2.46 -18.87 -13.88
CA ASN A 176 3.28 -19.00 -12.67
C ASN A 176 2.48 -19.47 -11.45
N ASN A 177 1.17 -19.74 -11.59
CA ASN A 177 0.26 -20.06 -10.50
C ASN A 177 0.31 -19.05 -9.33
N MET A 178 0.27 -17.76 -9.68
CA MET A 178 0.39 -16.61 -8.79
C MET A 178 -0.96 -15.90 -8.67
N LYS A 179 -1.24 -15.26 -7.53
CA LYS A 179 -2.44 -14.41 -7.38
C LYS A 179 -2.10 -12.93 -7.58
N ALA A 180 -2.93 -12.23 -8.35
CA ALA A 180 -2.82 -10.79 -8.57
C ALA A 180 -3.88 -10.02 -7.76
N LEU A 181 -3.46 -8.94 -7.11
CA LEU A 181 -4.31 -7.92 -6.52
C LEU A 181 -4.20 -6.64 -7.34
N VAL A 182 -5.31 -6.14 -7.85
CA VAL A 182 -5.41 -4.84 -8.51
C VAL A 182 -6.04 -3.84 -7.56
N ILE A 183 -5.34 -2.75 -7.28
CA ILE A 183 -5.82 -1.58 -6.55
C ILE A 183 -5.97 -0.45 -7.57
N SER A 184 -7.22 -0.11 -7.88
CA SER A 184 -7.55 0.94 -8.84
C SER A 184 -7.82 2.27 -8.17
N TYR A 185 -7.25 3.34 -8.71
CA TYR A 185 -7.53 4.73 -8.31
C TYR A 185 -8.48 5.45 -9.25
N THR A 186 -8.79 4.86 -10.40
CA THR A 186 -9.48 5.54 -11.50
C THR A 186 -10.88 5.00 -11.75
N HIS A 187 -11.07 3.68 -11.60
CA HIS A 187 -12.32 3.01 -11.95
C HIS A 187 -12.76 2.03 -10.85
N PRO A 188 -14.08 1.88 -10.61
CA PRO A 188 -14.63 0.84 -9.74
C PRO A 188 -14.21 -0.58 -10.16
N SER A 189 -14.05 -1.47 -9.18
CA SER A 189 -13.61 -2.86 -9.39
C SER A 189 -14.50 -3.63 -10.38
N LEU A 190 -15.82 -3.45 -10.29
CA LEU A 190 -16.79 -4.06 -11.21
C LEU A 190 -16.55 -3.65 -12.66
N ILE A 191 -16.24 -2.39 -12.93
CA ILE A 191 -16.01 -1.89 -14.29
C ILE A 191 -14.75 -2.51 -14.88
N ILE A 192 -13.66 -2.56 -14.12
CA ILE A 192 -12.41 -3.19 -14.59
C ILE A 192 -12.64 -4.68 -14.85
N ARG A 193 -13.30 -5.37 -13.92
CA ARG A 193 -13.62 -6.80 -14.04
C ARG A 193 -14.44 -7.10 -15.29
N GLU A 194 -15.53 -6.36 -15.51
CA GLU A 194 -16.39 -6.53 -16.69
C GLU A 194 -15.63 -6.25 -17.99
N ASN A 195 -14.76 -5.24 -18.02
CA ASN A 195 -13.96 -4.96 -19.21
C ASN A 195 -13.00 -6.11 -19.54
N ILE A 196 -12.30 -6.66 -18.56
CA ILE A 196 -11.41 -7.81 -18.78
C ILE A 196 -12.23 -9.02 -19.23
N LYS A 197 -13.35 -9.32 -18.57
CA LYS A 197 -14.25 -10.41 -18.93
C LYS A 197 -14.75 -10.28 -20.37
N ASN A 198 -15.22 -9.09 -20.75
CA ASN A 198 -15.72 -8.82 -22.11
C ASN A 198 -14.62 -9.03 -23.16
N ARG A 199 -13.38 -8.60 -22.88
CA ARG A 199 -12.24 -8.85 -23.78
C ARG A 199 -11.97 -10.36 -23.95
N LEU A 200 -12.03 -11.13 -22.87
CA LEU A 200 -11.88 -12.59 -22.94
C LEU A 200 -13.01 -13.26 -23.72
N VAL A 201 -14.26 -12.81 -23.53
CA VAL A 201 -15.43 -13.33 -24.25
C VAL A 201 -15.35 -13.02 -25.74
N MET A 202 -14.99 -11.78 -26.10
CA MET A 202 -14.75 -11.39 -27.50
C MET A 202 -13.62 -12.20 -28.15
N SER A 203 -12.73 -12.78 -27.34
CA SER A 203 -11.61 -13.61 -27.79
C SER A 203 -11.97 -15.11 -27.84
N GLY A 204 -13.24 -15.46 -27.61
CA GLY A 204 -13.78 -16.81 -27.79
C GLY A 204 -13.96 -17.63 -26.51
N LEU A 205 -13.71 -17.07 -25.32
CA LEU A 205 -14.07 -17.76 -24.06
C LEU A 205 -15.56 -17.61 -23.76
N SER A 206 -16.18 -18.64 -23.17
CA SER A 206 -17.51 -18.48 -22.57
C SER A 206 -17.44 -17.54 -21.36
N SER A 207 -18.51 -16.78 -21.10
CA SER A 207 -18.55 -15.86 -19.96
C SER A 207 -18.32 -16.55 -18.61
N GLU A 208 -18.82 -17.77 -18.43
CA GLU A 208 -18.63 -18.56 -17.20
C GLU A 208 -17.15 -18.92 -16.99
N LYS A 209 -16.48 -19.46 -18.01
CA LYS A 209 -15.03 -19.76 -17.94
C LYS A 209 -14.19 -18.51 -17.67
N ALA A 210 -14.51 -17.38 -18.32
CA ALA A 210 -13.80 -16.12 -18.08
C ALA A 210 -13.93 -15.67 -16.61
N GLU A 211 -15.13 -15.77 -16.04
CA GLU A 211 -15.39 -15.43 -14.64
C GLU A 211 -14.59 -16.33 -13.69
N ARG A 212 -14.62 -17.66 -13.89
CA ARG A 212 -13.88 -18.64 -13.07
C ARG A 212 -12.37 -18.37 -13.07
N VAL A 213 -11.81 -17.99 -14.22
CA VAL A 213 -10.38 -17.62 -14.30
C VAL A 213 -10.10 -16.37 -13.49
N LEU A 214 -10.94 -15.34 -13.62
CA LEU A 214 -10.79 -14.08 -12.88
C LEU A 214 -10.92 -14.29 -11.37
N GLU A 215 -11.94 -15.02 -10.89
CA GLU A 215 -12.12 -15.35 -9.47
C GLU A 215 -10.89 -16.04 -8.87
N LYS A 216 -10.25 -16.93 -9.63
CA LYS A 216 -9.11 -17.71 -9.14
C LYS A 216 -7.82 -16.90 -9.03
N TYR A 217 -7.55 -16.04 -10.02
CA TYR A 217 -6.23 -15.43 -10.20
C TYR A 217 -6.17 -13.91 -9.98
N MET A 218 -7.31 -13.21 -9.99
CA MET A 218 -7.31 -11.75 -9.96
C MET A 218 -8.39 -11.17 -9.03
N ILE A 219 -7.92 -10.56 -7.94
CA ILE A 219 -8.75 -9.80 -7.02
C ILE A 219 -8.63 -8.33 -7.41
N ILE A 220 -9.76 -7.63 -7.51
CA ILE A 220 -9.79 -6.23 -7.94
C ILE A 220 -10.53 -5.42 -6.87
N THR A 221 -9.88 -4.38 -6.37
CA THR A 221 -10.45 -3.38 -5.47
C THR A 221 -10.21 -1.98 -6.03
N ALA A 222 -10.91 -0.99 -5.47
CA ALA A 222 -10.76 0.40 -5.84
C ALA A 222 -10.67 1.28 -4.60
N LEU A 223 -9.77 2.26 -4.64
CA LEU A 223 -9.60 3.27 -3.60
C LEU A 223 -9.74 4.65 -4.26
N ASN A 224 -10.45 5.56 -3.61
CA ASN A 224 -10.38 6.96 -4.00
C ASN A 224 -9.07 7.54 -3.44
N PRO A 225 -8.08 7.89 -4.29
CA PRO A 225 -6.80 8.43 -3.81
C PRO A 225 -6.98 9.79 -3.13
N HIS A 226 -8.11 10.47 -3.34
CA HIS A 226 -8.45 11.76 -2.74
C HIS A 226 -9.26 11.66 -1.44
N ALA A 227 -9.47 10.46 -0.89
CA ALA A 227 -10.23 10.28 0.35
C ALA A 227 -9.36 10.27 1.62
N HIS A 228 -8.03 10.29 1.48
CA HIS A 228 -7.06 10.11 2.56
C HIS A 228 -5.81 10.94 2.27
N SER A 229 -5.00 11.25 3.28
CA SER A 229 -3.65 11.75 3.05
C SER A 229 -2.77 10.66 2.39
N LEU A 230 -1.64 11.02 1.78
CA LEU A 230 -0.75 10.05 1.13
C LEU A 230 -0.36 8.89 2.06
N THR A 231 0.11 9.21 3.26
CA THR A 231 0.60 8.17 4.16
C THR A 231 -0.55 7.29 4.65
N GLN A 232 -1.76 7.83 4.79
CA GLN A 232 -2.97 7.04 5.07
C GLN A 232 -3.38 6.15 3.88
N LEU A 233 -3.21 6.64 2.64
CA LEU A 233 -3.48 5.88 1.43
C LEU A 233 -2.53 4.66 1.33
N VAL A 234 -1.21 4.88 1.46
CA VAL A 234 -0.19 3.81 1.47
C VAL A 234 -0.44 2.80 2.58
N ALA A 235 -0.72 3.30 3.79
CA ALA A 235 -1.13 2.49 4.93
C ALA A 235 -2.30 1.54 4.61
N ARG A 236 -3.34 2.07 3.95
CA ARG A 236 -4.52 1.30 3.56
C ARG A 236 -4.22 0.28 2.47
N GLU A 237 -3.39 0.63 1.50
CA GLU A 237 -2.93 -0.29 0.45
C GLU A 237 -2.19 -1.48 1.05
N LEU A 238 -1.22 -1.23 1.93
CA LEU A 238 -0.48 -2.27 2.62
C LEU A 238 -1.37 -3.15 3.48
N ALA A 239 -2.37 -2.59 4.17
CA ALA A 239 -3.34 -3.37 4.93
C ALA A 239 -4.14 -4.35 4.04
N ILE A 240 -4.60 -3.90 2.86
CA ILE A 240 -5.29 -4.77 1.89
C ILE A 240 -4.34 -5.85 1.37
N ILE A 241 -3.08 -5.49 1.07
CA ILE A 241 -2.06 -6.44 0.58
C ILE A 241 -1.77 -7.51 1.62
N GLU A 242 -1.62 -7.16 2.91
CA GLU A 242 -1.39 -8.12 4.00
C GLU A 242 -2.61 -9.03 4.26
N GLN A 243 -3.83 -8.53 4.02
CA GLN A 243 -5.04 -9.33 4.11
C GLN A 243 -5.15 -10.32 2.94
N VAL A 244 -4.91 -9.88 1.72
CA VAL A 244 -5.08 -10.67 0.49
C VAL A 244 -3.91 -11.64 0.27
N LYS A 245 -2.70 -11.26 0.67
CA LYS A 245 -1.43 -11.98 0.43
C LYS A 245 -1.24 -12.38 -1.04
N PRO A 246 -1.24 -11.41 -1.98
CA PRO A 246 -1.03 -11.69 -3.39
C PRO A 246 0.44 -12.06 -3.67
N ASP A 247 0.73 -12.49 -4.90
CA ASP A 247 2.10 -12.59 -5.43
C ASP A 247 2.44 -11.39 -6.34
N ILE A 248 1.41 -10.77 -6.94
CA ILE A 248 1.50 -9.62 -7.83
C ILE A 248 0.57 -8.53 -7.30
N VAL A 249 1.07 -7.31 -7.13
CA VAL A 249 0.26 -6.14 -6.79
C VAL A 249 0.29 -5.19 -7.98
N VAL A 250 -0.89 -4.67 -8.34
CA VAL A 250 -1.07 -3.76 -9.46
C VAL A 250 -1.71 -2.48 -8.96
N PHE A 251 -1.02 -1.36 -9.09
CA PHE A 251 -1.58 -0.04 -8.82
C PHE A 251 -2.00 0.60 -10.13
N TYR A 252 -3.31 0.77 -10.34
CA TYR A 252 -3.87 1.28 -11.60
C TYR A 252 -4.34 2.72 -11.47
N GLY A 253 -3.69 3.63 -12.19
CA GLY A 253 -3.95 5.07 -12.15
C GLY A 253 -3.01 5.85 -11.24
N VAL A 254 -1.75 5.42 -11.07
CA VAL A 254 -0.80 6.00 -10.09
C VAL A 254 -0.54 7.51 -10.24
N HIS A 255 -0.80 8.07 -11.43
CA HIS A 255 -0.72 9.50 -11.68
C HIS A 255 -1.68 10.33 -10.81
N LEU A 256 -2.85 9.79 -10.45
CA LEU A 256 -3.79 10.49 -9.56
C LEU A 256 -3.30 10.57 -8.12
N ALA A 257 -2.54 9.56 -7.67
CA ALA A 257 -1.88 9.62 -6.37
C ALA A 257 -0.78 10.67 -6.38
N ARG A 258 -0.04 10.84 -7.49
CA ARG A 258 1.00 11.88 -7.63
C ARG A 258 0.47 13.30 -7.52
N ASP A 259 -0.66 13.58 -8.16
CA ASP A 259 -1.19 14.94 -8.29
C ASP A 259 -1.73 15.53 -6.97
N HIS A 260 -1.76 14.74 -5.88
CA HIS A 260 -2.37 15.13 -4.61
C HIS A 260 -1.43 15.79 -3.58
N ILE A 261 -0.10 15.84 -3.78
CA ILE A 261 0.79 15.70 -2.61
C ILE A 261 1.93 16.72 -2.57
N THR A 262 1.80 17.69 -1.64
CA THR A 262 2.86 18.26 -0.80
C THR A 262 4.31 18.11 -1.30
N GLY A 263 4.61 18.63 -2.49
CA GLY A 263 5.94 18.55 -3.10
C GLY A 263 6.38 17.13 -3.48
N LEU A 264 6.99 17.00 -4.66
CA LEU A 264 7.49 15.73 -5.20
C LEU A 264 8.33 14.92 -4.19
N THR A 265 9.11 15.59 -3.34
CA THR A 265 9.95 14.96 -2.32
C THR A 265 9.17 14.09 -1.34
N THR A 266 8.00 14.54 -0.87
CA THR A 266 7.18 13.79 0.08
C THR A 266 6.61 12.54 -0.57
N TYR A 267 6.09 12.69 -1.79
CA TYR A 267 5.60 11.58 -2.59
C TYR A 267 6.67 10.51 -2.82
N LEU A 268 7.86 10.93 -3.27
CA LEU A 268 8.94 9.99 -3.57
C LEU A 268 9.42 9.22 -2.34
N LYS A 269 9.43 9.85 -1.16
CA LYS A 269 9.81 9.18 0.09
C LYS A 269 8.86 8.03 0.41
N GLU A 270 7.55 8.29 0.39
CA GLU A 270 6.55 7.26 0.68
C GLU A 270 6.53 6.18 -0.40
N LEU A 271 6.59 6.58 -1.67
CA LEU A 271 6.70 5.68 -2.82
C LEU A 271 7.89 4.73 -2.68
N PHE A 272 9.07 5.26 -2.33
CA PHE A 272 10.27 4.47 -2.17
C PHE A 272 10.12 3.44 -1.04
N ASN A 273 9.60 3.84 0.11
CA ASN A 273 9.38 2.94 1.24
C ASN A 273 8.38 1.84 0.90
N GLU A 274 7.27 2.19 0.23
CA GLU A 274 6.26 1.25 -0.22
C GLU A 274 6.87 0.22 -1.19
N ILE A 275 7.53 0.70 -2.24
CA ILE A 275 8.18 -0.14 -3.25
C ILE A 275 9.18 -1.11 -2.59
N MET A 276 10.05 -0.60 -1.70
CA MET A 276 11.03 -1.45 -1.03
C MET A 276 10.33 -2.46 -0.11
N TYR A 277 9.25 -2.08 0.56
CA TYR A 277 8.46 -3.02 1.34
C TYR A 277 7.91 -4.17 0.49
N LEU A 278 7.26 -3.85 -0.62
CA LEU A 278 6.71 -4.86 -1.54
C LEU A 278 7.83 -5.76 -2.09
N LYS A 279 8.99 -5.19 -2.41
CA LYS A 279 10.18 -5.94 -2.85
C LYS A 279 10.70 -6.87 -1.75
N SER A 280 10.71 -6.44 -0.49
CA SER A 280 11.10 -7.29 0.66
C SER A 280 10.15 -8.50 0.86
N LYS A 281 8.89 -8.33 0.50
CA LYS A 281 7.88 -9.40 0.48
C LYS A 281 7.92 -10.25 -0.79
N ARG A 282 8.85 -9.96 -1.71
CA ARG A 282 8.99 -10.62 -3.01
C ARG A 282 7.74 -10.53 -3.88
N LEU A 283 6.97 -9.46 -3.72
CA LEU A 283 5.81 -9.15 -4.55
C LEU A 283 6.27 -8.52 -5.85
N ILE A 284 5.67 -8.89 -6.97
CA ILE A 284 5.86 -8.13 -8.22
C ILE A 284 4.97 -6.89 -8.12
N ASP A 285 5.57 -5.70 -8.13
CA ASP A 285 4.87 -4.42 -8.12
C ASP A 285 4.70 -3.93 -9.56
N ILE A 286 3.47 -3.77 -10.03
CA ILE A 286 3.14 -3.26 -11.35
C ILE A 286 2.38 -1.94 -11.21
N ARG A 287 3.00 -0.83 -11.60
CA ARG A 287 2.43 0.50 -11.52
C ARG A 287 2.03 0.99 -12.90
N ILE A 288 0.74 1.24 -13.08
CA ILE A 288 0.16 1.66 -14.35
C ILE A 288 -0.38 3.07 -14.21
N GLY A 289 0.01 3.99 -15.08
CA GLY A 289 -0.46 5.37 -15.00
C GLY A 289 -0.16 6.20 -16.25
N CYS A 290 -0.73 7.41 -16.30
CA CYS A 290 -0.38 8.37 -17.33
C CYS A 290 0.93 9.05 -16.99
N CYS A 291 1.81 9.24 -17.97
CA CYS A 291 2.95 10.13 -17.77
C CYS A 291 2.55 11.57 -18.08
N LEU A 292 2.15 12.32 -17.04
CA LEU A 292 1.70 13.71 -17.17
C LEU A 292 2.85 14.73 -17.13
N ASP A 293 3.94 14.39 -16.44
CA ASP A 293 5.14 15.20 -16.29
C ASP A 293 6.39 14.31 -16.45
N GLU A 294 7.26 14.66 -17.41
CA GLU A 294 8.43 13.85 -17.75
C GLU A 294 9.42 13.72 -16.60
N TYR A 295 9.64 14.80 -15.84
CA TYR A 295 10.62 14.80 -14.77
C TYR A 295 10.30 13.71 -13.74
N SER A 296 9.08 13.70 -13.26
CA SER A 296 8.65 12.73 -12.26
C SER A 296 8.52 11.30 -12.82
N CYS A 297 8.08 11.12 -14.07
CA CYS A 297 8.08 9.78 -14.69
C CYS A 297 9.50 9.23 -14.85
N ASN A 298 10.47 10.09 -15.15
CA ASN A 298 11.88 9.72 -15.21
C ASN A 298 12.38 9.32 -13.82
N VAL A 299 12.02 10.06 -12.77
CA VAL A 299 12.34 9.67 -11.39
C VAL A 299 11.75 8.30 -11.05
N GLU A 300 10.47 8.06 -11.31
CA GLU A 300 9.86 6.74 -11.09
C GLU A 300 10.55 5.63 -11.92
N THR A 301 10.96 5.95 -13.15
CA THR A 301 11.75 5.04 -14.00
C THR A 301 13.10 4.68 -13.38
N THR A 302 13.75 5.58 -12.64
CA THR A 302 14.99 5.26 -11.93
C THR A 302 14.79 4.31 -10.75
N LEU A 303 13.57 4.25 -10.19
CA LEU A 303 13.23 3.36 -9.09
C LEU A 303 12.80 1.96 -9.57
N ALA A 304 12.30 1.86 -10.79
CA ALA A 304 11.81 0.61 -11.37
C ALA A 304 12.93 -0.29 -11.91
N ASP A 305 12.68 -1.60 -11.89
CA ASP A 305 13.55 -2.58 -12.52
C ASP A 305 13.29 -2.61 -14.04
N VAL A 306 12.04 -2.36 -14.45
CA VAL A 306 11.62 -2.21 -15.86
C VAL A 306 10.55 -1.13 -15.99
N THR A 307 10.70 -0.22 -16.96
CA THR A 307 9.65 0.74 -17.37
C THR A 307 9.27 0.54 -18.82
N TYR A 308 7.98 0.50 -19.10
CA TYR A 308 7.38 0.60 -20.43
C TYR A 308 6.73 1.98 -20.59
N LYS A 309 7.29 2.86 -21.42
CA LYS A 309 6.69 4.17 -21.75
C LYS A 309 6.10 4.12 -23.15
N PHE A 310 4.78 4.27 -23.24
CA PHE A 310 4.04 4.33 -24.49
C PHE A 310 3.95 5.77 -24.99
N GLU A 311 4.28 6.00 -26.25
CA GLU A 311 4.16 7.30 -26.91
C GLU A 311 3.39 7.15 -28.23
N LYS A 312 2.44 8.05 -28.46
CA LYS A 312 1.71 8.13 -29.74
C LYS A 312 2.44 9.07 -30.67
N VAL A 313 2.76 8.60 -31.86
CA VAL A 313 3.40 9.38 -32.93
C VAL A 313 2.37 9.59 -34.03
N PHE A 314 1.91 10.84 -34.16
CA PHE A 314 1.01 11.26 -35.22
C PHE A 314 1.81 11.48 -36.49
N ARG A 315 1.48 10.74 -37.55
CA ARG A 315 2.11 10.90 -38.87
C ARG A 315 1.34 11.91 -39.71
N GLU A 316 2.01 12.45 -40.73
CA GLU A 316 1.43 13.45 -41.64
C GLU A 316 0.23 12.92 -42.43
N ASP A 317 0.15 11.60 -42.65
CA ASP A 317 -0.97 10.91 -43.30
C ASP A 317 -2.20 10.73 -42.38
N GLY A 318 -2.15 11.25 -41.15
CA GLY A 318 -3.21 11.13 -40.14
C GLY A 318 -3.21 9.79 -39.40
N SER A 319 -2.31 8.86 -39.73
CA SER A 319 -2.15 7.61 -38.98
C SER A 319 -1.46 7.86 -37.64
N ILE A 320 -1.85 7.08 -36.64
CA ILE A 320 -1.26 7.13 -35.31
C ILE A 320 -0.45 5.86 -35.12
N ASP A 321 0.86 6.02 -34.97
CA ASP A 321 1.76 4.95 -34.59
C ASP A 321 1.97 4.97 -33.07
N THR A 322 2.25 3.81 -32.47
CA THR A 322 2.58 3.73 -31.04
C THR A 322 3.98 3.20 -30.88
N ARG A 323 4.83 3.95 -30.18
CA ARG A 323 6.18 3.52 -29.80
C ARG A 323 6.20 3.18 -28.33
N ILE A 324 6.96 2.15 -27.98
CA ILE A 324 7.10 1.67 -26.60
C ILE A 324 8.57 1.68 -26.26
N TYR A 325 8.96 2.60 -25.39
CA TYR A 325 10.30 2.69 -24.86
C TYR A 325 10.40 1.79 -23.64
N VAL A 326 11.36 0.87 -23.67
CA VAL A 326 11.63 -0.09 -22.61
C VAL A 326 12.94 0.30 -21.96
N TYR A 327 12.84 0.79 -20.74
CA TYR A 327 13.98 1.07 -19.87
C TYR A 327 14.13 -0.12 -18.94
N ARG A 328 15.29 -0.79 -18.98
CA ARG A 328 15.61 -1.86 -18.04
C ARG A 328 16.83 -1.47 -17.24
N ARG A 329 16.77 -1.65 -15.93
CA ARG A 329 17.87 -1.32 -15.03
C ARG A 329 19.17 -1.97 -15.51
N PHE A 330 20.24 -1.16 -15.57
CA PHE A 330 21.58 -1.54 -16.04
C PHE A 330 21.66 -2.00 -17.51
N LYS A 331 20.68 -1.66 -18.35
CA LYS A 331 20.71 -1.95 -19.79
C LYS A 331 20.38 -0.71 -20.61
N GLU A 332 20.87 -0.67 -21.85
CA GLU A 332 20.50 0.35 -22.81
C GLU A 332 18.99 0.32 -23.13
N PRO A 333 18.33 1.48 -23.22
CA PRO A 333 16.92 1.55 -23.60
C PRO A 333 16.66 0.93 -24.97
N ARG A 334 15.49 0.32 -25.14
CA ARG A 334 15.05 -0.24 -26.43
C ARG A 334 13.70 0.31 -26.83
N VAL A 335 13.40 0.31 -28.13
CA VAL A 335 12.13 0.82 -28.68
C VAL A 335 11.42 -0.26 -29.48
N PHE A 336 10.13 -0.41 -29.25
CA PHE A 336 9.26 -1.35 -29.95
C PHE A 336 8.06 -0.63 -30.57
N MET A 337 7.52 -1.23 -31.63
CA MET A 337 6.32 -0.74 -32.28
C MET A 337 5.08 -1.33 -31.61
N GLY A 338 3.99 -0.57 -31.61
CA GLY A 338 2.74 -0.93 -30.92
C GLY A 338 2.09 -2.21 -31.43
N ASN A 339 2.36 -2.59 -32.69
CA ASN A 339 1.91 -3.87 -33.25
C ASN A 339 2.44 -5.08 -32.45
N TYR A 340 3.59 -4.99 -31.79
CA TYR A 340 4.09 -6.07 -30.94
C TYR A 340 3.25 -6.29 -29.68
N VAL A 341 2.53 -5.27 -29.21
CA VAL A 341 1.55 -5.46 -28.12
C VAL A 341 0.38 -6.30 -28.58
N ASN A 342 -0.08 -6.13 -29.82
CA ASN A 342 -1.14 -6.96 -30.36
C ASN A 342 -0.71 -8.43 -30.44
N GLU A 343 0.54 -8.71 -30.78
CA GLU A 343 1.09 -10.07 -30.74
C GLU A 343 1.18 -10.60 -29.29
N CYS A 344 1.67 -9.78 -28.35
CA CYS A 344 1.65 -10.16 -26.93
C CYS A 344 0.22 -10.48 -26.44
N VAL A 345 -0.77 -9.69 -26.83
CA VAL A 345 -2.17 -9.89 -26.45
C VAL A 345 -2.71 -11.22 -26.99
N LYS A 346 -2.37 -11.60 -28.22
CA LYS A 346 -2.71 -12.91 -28.77
C LYS A 346 -2.10 -14.04 -27.94
N GLU A 347 -0.80 -13.97 -27.63
CA GLU A 347 -0.10 -14.97 -26.81
C GLU A 347 -0.72 -15.07 -25.39
N TRP A 348 -1.08 -13.93 -24.78
CA TRP A 348 -1.74 -13.91 -23.47
C TRP A 348 -3.12 -14.58 -23.49
N ILE A 349 -3.94 -14.22 -24.48
CA ILE A 349 -5.28 -14.80 -24.66
C ILE A 349 -5.18 -16.31 -24.87
N GLU A 350 -4.22 -16.78 -25.66
CA GLU A 350 -4.02 -18.20 -25.92
C GLU A 350 -3.74 -18.97 -24.62
N VAL A 351 -2.80 -18.51 -23.80
CA VAL A 351 -2.49 -19.11 -22.50
C VAL A 351 -3.71 -19.11 -21.57
N ILE A 352 -4.46 -17.99 -21.51
CA ILE A 352 -5.66 -17.89 -20.70
C ILE A 352 -6.72 -18.90 -21.15
N ARG A 353 -6.92 -19.04 -22.47
CA ARG A 353 -7.89 -19.98 -23.06
C ARG A 353 -7.52 -21.43 -22.80
N GLU A 354 -6.27 -21.81 -23.05
CA GLU A 354 -5.79 -23.17 -22.80
C GLU A 354 -5.95 -23.59 -21.34
N TYR A 355 -5.77 -22.65 -20.43
CA TYR A 355 -6.02 -22.89 -19.02
C TYR A 355 -7.53 -23.01 -18.72
N ALA A 356 -8.34 -22.09 -19.25
CA ALA A 356 -9.78 -22.06 -19.05
C ALA A 356 -10.48 -23.33 -19.56
N GLU A 357 -9.97 -23.97 -20.61
CA GLU A 357 -10.47 -25.26 -21.11
C GLU A 357 -10.18 -26.44 -20.16
N LYS A 358 -9.24 -26.29 -19.22
CA LYS A 358 -8.89 -27.31 -18.22
C LYS A 358 -9.61 -27.12 -16.88
N LEU A 359 -10.30 -26.00 -16.69
CA LEU A 359 -11.11 -25.68 -15.51
C LEU A 359 -12.51 -26.27 -15.64
#